data_AF-V2YGK6-F1
#
_entry.id   AF-V2YGK6-F1
#
_cell.length_a   1.000
_cell.length_b   1.000
_cell.length_c   1.000
_cell.angle_alpha   90.00
_cell.angle_beta   90.00
_cell.angle_gamma   90.00
#
_symmetry.space_group_name_H-M   'P 1'
#
loop_
_entity.id
_entity.type
_entity.pdbx_description
1 polymer ?
#
loop_
_entity_poly.entity_id
_entity_poly.type
_entity_poly.pdbx_seq_one_letter_code
_entity_poly.pdbx_strand_id
1 'polypeptide(L)' 'MEKQIQEFFINEQDQGHLVFEDDPQYADLLRQSLSLFPDGDLPGPVFDLLETANSISFAHGLKLGLNLNQWARP' A
#
# COMPACT_ATOMS: atom_id res chain seq x y z
N MET A 1 3.45 -11.57 9.38
CA MET A 1 4.36 -11.17 8.29
C MET A 1 5.78 -11.12 8.85
N GLU A 2 6.81 -11.41 8.06
CA GLU A 2 8.20 -11.18 8.52
C GLU A 2 8.41 -9.68 8.75
N LYS A 3 8.95 -9.30 9.91
CA LYS A 3 9.11 -7.88 10.31
C LYS A 3 9.86 -7.05 9.27
N GLN A 4 10.83 -7.65 8.60
CA GLN A 4 11.63 -6.98 7.56
C GLN A 4 10.78 -6.54 6.36
N ILE A 5 9.78 -7.34 5.94
CA ILE A 5 8.90 -6.97 4.82
C ILE A 5 7.99 -5.80 5.21
N GLN A 6 7.51 -5.79 6.46
CA GLN A 6 6.72 -4.69 6.98
C GLN A 6 7.55 -3.40 7.08
N GLU A 7 8.81 -3.50 7.51
CA GLU A 7 9.76 -2.37 7.52
C GLU A 7 10.02 -1.84 6.10
N PHE A 8 10.20 -2.72 5.11
CA PHE A 8 10.33 -2.29 3.71
C PHE A 8 9.07 -1.60 3.20
N PHE A 9 7.88 -2.13 3.52
CA PHE A 9 6.61 -1.53 3.13
C PHE A 9 6.49 -0.09 3.67
N ILE A 10 6.73 0.11 4.97
CA ILE A 10 6.67 1.43 5.61
C ILE A 10 7.71 2.38 4.98
N ASN A 11 8.95 1.88 4.79
CA ASN A 11 10.02 2.69 4.22
C ASN A 11 9.71 3.14 2.77
N GLU A 12 9.15 2.25 1.94
CA GLU A 12 8.73 2.60 0.58
C GLU A 12 7.58 3.62 0.56
N GLN A 13 6.65 3.56 1.52
CA GLN A 13 5.62 4.58 1.66
C GLN A 13 6.21 5.95 2.07
N ASP A 14 7.11 5.96 3.06
CA ASP A 14 7.65 7.19 3.64
C ASP A 14 8.76 7.84 2.77
N GLN A 15 9.60 7.03 2.12
CA GLN A 15 10.78 7.48 1.36
C GLN A 15 10.63 7.31 -0.14
N GLY A 16 9.75 6.41 -0.60
CA GLY A 16 9.55 6.15 -2.04
C GLY A 16 8.76 7.24 -2.75
N HIS A 17 8.25 8.25 -2.01
CA HIS A 17 7.40 9.31 -2.55
C HIS A 17 6.26 8.72 -3.40
N LEU A 18 5.58 7.69 -2.90
CA LEU A 18 4.36 7.19 -3.51
C LEU A 18 3.26 8.24 -3.31
N VAL A 19 3.24 9.23 -4.21
CA VAL A 19 2.21 10.27 -4.24
C VAL A 19 1.00 9.67 -4.93
N PHE A 20 0.22 8.90 -4.17
CA PHE A 20 -1.00 8.28 -4.69
C PHE A 20 -1.99 9.33 -5.20
N GLU A 21 -1.94 10.54 -4.64
CA GLU A 21 -2.76 11.69 -5.01
C GLU A 21 -2.50 12.21 -6.43
N ASP A 22 -1.35 11.88 -7.04
CA ASP A 22 -1.07 12.20 -8.44
C ASP A 22 -1.86 11.31 -9.40
N ASP A 23 -2.36 10.15 -8.94
CA ASP A 23 -3.27 9.31 -9.69
C ASP A 23 -4.72 9.84 -9.54
N PRO A 24 -5.36 10.29 -10.63
CA PRO A 24 -6.69 10.91 -10.54
C PRO A 24 -7.79 9.91 -10.15
N GLN A 25 -7.62 8.62 -10.46
CA GLN A 25 -8.55 7.58 -10.06
C GLN A 25 -8.45 7.32 -8.55
N TYR A 26 -7.23 7.24 -8.03
CA TYR A 26 -6.99 7.13 -6.60
C TYR A 26 -7.58 8.32 -5.85
N ALA A 27 -7.28 9.54 -6.29
CA ALA A 27 -7.77 10.76 -5.66
C ALA A 27 -9.30 10.82 -5.59
N ASP A 28 -10.01 10.41 -6.67
CA ASP A 28 -11.46 10.37 -6.67
C ASP A 28 -12.04 9.29 -5.73
N LEU A 29 -11.44 8.09 -5.73
CA LEU A 29 -11.84 7.02 -4.81
C LEU A 29 -11.59 7.39 -3.34
N LEU A 30 -10.48 8.07 -3.04
CA LEU A 30 -10.17 8.58 -1.71
C LEU A 30 -11.22 9.60 -1.28
N ARG A 31 -11.55 10.57 -2.13
CA ARG A 31 -12.59 11.58 -1.87
C ARG A 31 -13.95 10.93 -1.62
N GLN A 32 -14.35 9.96 -2.43
CA GLN A 32 -15.60 9.22 -2.24
C GLN A 32 -15.60 8.46 -0.91
N SER A 33 -14.49 7.80 -0.58
CA SER A 33 -14.35 7.02 0.66
C SER A 33 -14.42 7.91 1.91
N LEU A 34 -13.73 9.06 1.89
CA LEU A 34 -13.78 10.03 2.99
C LEU A 34 -15.19 10.61 3.18
N SER A 35 -15.99 10.74 2.12
CA SER A 35 -17.38 11.19 2.24
C SER A 35 -18.28 10.24 3.04
N LEU A 36 -17.89 8.97 3.19
CA LEU A 36 -18.59 7.98 4.02
C LEU A 36 -18.30 8.16 5.52
N PHE A 37 -17.24 8.89 5.87
CA PHE A 37 -16.79 9.14 7.23
C PHE A 37 -16.65 10.65 7.48
N PRO A 38 -17.77 11.39 7.62
CA PRO A 38 -17.77 12.86 7.64
C PRO A 38 -17.04 13.47 8.84
N ASP A 39 -16.82 12.69 9.91
CA ASP A 39 -16.02 13.09 11.07
C ASP A 39 -14.50 12.99 10.83
N GLY A 40 -14.09 12.58 9.61
CA GLY A 40 -12.72 12.67 9.10
C GLY A 40 -11.89 11.41 9.33
N ASP A 41 -12.15 10.65 10.40
CA ASP A 41 -11.38 9.46 10.73
C ASP A 41 -12.03 8.18 10.19
N LEU A 42 -11.23 7.32 9.55
CA LEU A 42 -11.65 5.95 9.29
C LEU A 42 -11.80 5.20 10.62
N PRO A 43 -12.83 4.34 10.78
CA PRO A 43 -12.89 3.45 11.93
C PRO A 43 -11.62 2.60 12.00
N GLY A 44 -11.00 2.53 13.18
CA GLY A 44 -9.74 1.80 13.38
C GLY A 44 -9.70 0.40 12.74
N PRO A 45 -10.74 -0.45 12.89
CA PRO A 45 -10.75 -1.77 12.24
C PRO A 45 -10.72 -1.72 10.70
N VAL A 46 -11.28 -0.68 10.09
CA VAL A 46 -11.24 -0.49 8.63
C VAL A 46 -9.84 -0.06 8.20
N PHE A 47 -9.24 0.88 8.93
CA PHE A 47 -7.86 1.30 8.71
C PHE A 47 -6.89 0.11 8.83
N ASP A 48 -6.96 -0.64 9.92
CA ASP A 48 -6.10 -1.80 10.18
C ASP A 48 -6.24 -2.87 9.09
N LEU A 49 -7.46 -3.07 8.57
CA LEU A 49 -7.71 -3.98 7.46
C LEU A 49 -7.02 -3.50 6.17
N LEU A 50 -7.14 -2.22 5.82
CA LEU A 50 -6.54 -1.65 4.62
C LEU A 50 -5.01 -1.69 4.69
N GLU A 51 -4.43 -1.29 5.82
CA GLU A 51 -2.98 -1.37 6.06
C GLU A 51 -2.46 -2.81 5.94
N THR A 52 -3.17 -3.76 6.55
CA THR A 52 -2.82 -5.18 6.46
C THR A 52 -2.90 -5.68 5.02
N ALA A 53 -3.97 -5.34 4.29
CA ALA A 53 -4.15 -5.75 2.90
C ALA A 53 -3.06 -5.16 1.98
N ASN A 54 -2.72 -3.88 2.15
CA ASN A 54 -1.66 -3.21 1.41
C ASN A 54 -0.29 -3.86 1.66
N SER A 55 0.02 -4.14 2.92
CA SER A 55 1.26 -4.82 3.30
C SER A 55 1.35 -6.23 2.69
N ILE A 56 0.24 -6.98 2.68
CA ILE A 56 0.17 -8.32 2.04
C ILE A 56 0.42 -8.19 0.53
N SER A 57 -0.27 -7.27 -0.14
CA SER A 57 -0.09 -6.99 -1.56
C SER A 57 1.35 -6.62 -1.91
N PHE A 58 1.99 -5.77 -1.09
CA PHE A 58 3.40 -5.41 -1.25
C PHE A 58 4.31 -6.63 -1.14
N ALA A 59 4.13 -7.47 -0.12
CA ALA A 59 4.92 -8.69 0.07
C ALA A 59 4.82 -9.64 -1.15
N HIS A 60 3.61 -9.82 -1.67
CA HIS A 60 3.39 -10.62 -2.88
C HIS A 60 4.02 -10.01 -4.13
N GLY A 61 3.88 -8.69 -4.31
CA GLY A 61 4.49 -7.94 -5.42
C GLY A 61 6.01 -8.01 -5.40
N LEU A 62 6.63 -7.82 -4.22
CA LEU A 62 8.07 -7.92 -4.03
C LEU A 62 8.58 -9.33 -4.39
N LYS A 63 7.92 -10.37 -3.88
CA LYS A 63 8.27 -11.77 -4.21
C LYS A 63 8.18 -12.03 -5.72
N LEU A 64 7.11 -11.55 -6.36
CA LEU A 64 6.95 -11.67 -7.81
C LEU A 64 8.08 -10.96 -8.55
N GLY A 65 8.40 -9.72 -8.18
CA GLY A 65 9.48 -8.94 -8.79
C GLY A 65 10.85 -9.59 -8.64
N LEU A 66 11.17 -10.13 -7.46
CA LEU A 66 12.41 -10.88 -7.23
C LEU A 66 12.50 -12.14 -8.11
N ASN A 67 11.40 -12.89 -8.23
CA ASN A 67 11.36 -14.07 -9.10
C ASN A 67 11.54 -13.69 -10.58
N LEU A 68 10.87 -12.62 -11.04
CA LEU A 68 11.02 -12.12 -12.42
C LEU A 68 12.45 -11.66 -12.69
N ASN A 69 13.09 -10.97 -11.76
CA ASN A 69 14.49 -10.53 -11.88
C ASN A 69 15.46 -11.73 -11.90
N GLN A 70 15.19 -12.79 -11.13
CA GLN A 70 15.96 -14.03 -11.23
C GLN A 70 15.82 -14.69 -12.61
N TRP A 71 14.62 -14.66 -13.19
CA TRP A 71 14.38 -15.19 -14.54
C TRP A 71 14.99 -14.32 -15.64
N ALA A 72 15.05 -13.01 -15.45
CA ALA A 72 15.56 -12.06 -16.43
C ALA A 72 17.10 -11.95 -16.44
N ARG A 73 17.78 -12.47 -15.42
CA ARG A 73 19.25 -12.52 -15.36
C ARG A 73 19.75 -13.76 -16.10
N PRO A 74 20.76 -13.63 -16.99
CA PRO A 74 21.32 -14.74 -17.78
C PRO A 74 22.03 -15.79 -16.93
#